data_AF-A0A7C7K3S9-F1
#
_entry.id   AF-A0A7C7K3S9-F1
#
_cell.length_a   1.000
_cell.length_b   1.000
_cell.length_c   1.000
_cell.angle_alpha   90.00
_cell.angle_beta   90.00
_cell.angle_gamma   90.00
#
_symmetry.space_group_name_H-M   'P 1'
#
loop_
_entity.id
_entity.type
_entity.pdbx_description
1 polymer ?
#
loop_
_entity_poly.entity_id
_entity_poly.type
_entity_poly.pdbx_seq_one_letter_code
_entity_poly.pdbx_strand_id
1 'polypeptide(L)' 'IEATKIPPHWHAWLHKSIDKPPLNYTHKYSWQKNHEQNKTGTEDAYYPDSYPLSKSYNEDTIKSDYESWSP' A
#
# COMPACT_ATOMS: atom_id res chain seq x y z
N ILE A 1 0.16 -8.92 -18.18
CA ILE A 1 0.10 -9.83 -17.01
C ILE A 1 0.91 -9.15 -15.91
N GLU A 2 0.29 -8.87 -14.76
CA GLU A 2 0.93 -8.11 -13.67
C GLU A 2 1.63 -9.06 -12.68
N ALA A 3 2.92 -8.78 -12.39
CA ALA A 3 3.72 -9.59 -11.46
C ALA A 3 3.28 -9.44 -9.99
N THR A 4 2.73 -8.28 -9.64
CA THR A 4 2.32 -7.93 -8.27
C THR A 4 1.06 -8.65 -7.81
N LYS A 5 0.42 -9.43 -8.68
CA LYS A 5 -0.71 -10.31 -8.34
C LYS A 5 -0.29 -11.55 -7.54
N ILE A 6 1.01 -11.83 -7.45
CA ILE A 6 1.54 -12.97 -6.71
C ILE A 6 1.56 -12.63 -5.20
N PRO A 7 0.86 -13.41 -4.35
CA PRO A 7 0.87 -13.18 -2.92
C PRO A 7 2.26 -13.30 -2.29
N PRO A 8 2.54 -12.65 -1.14
CA PRO A 8 3.87 -12.61 -0.54
C PRO A 8 4.48 -13.99 -0.24
N HIS A 9 3.67 -14.97 0.19
CA HIS A 9 4.14 -16.32 0.49
C HIS A 9 4.55 -17.08 -0.77
N TRP A 10 3.78 -16.96 -1.85
CA TRP A 10 4.13 -17.53 -3.16
C TRP A 10 5.32 -16.81 -3.78
N HIS A 11 5.41 -15.50 -3.60
CA HIS A 11 6.57 -14.72 -4.02
C HIS A 11 7.84 -15.21 -3.32
N ALA A 12 7.81 -15.46 -2.00
CA ALA A 12 8.95 -16.01 -1.28
C ALA A 12 9.40 -17.38 -1.82
N TRP A 13 8.45 -18.27 -2.15
CA TRP A 13 8.77 -19.57 -2.74
C TRP A 13 9.33 -19.46 -4.16
N LEU A 14 8.69 -18.66 -5.01
CA LEU A 14 9.12 -18.44 -6.40
C LEU A 14 10.53 -17.81 -6.47
N HIS A 15 10.85 -16.94 -5.51
CA HIS A 15 12.17 -16.32 -5.36
C HIS A 15 13.13 -17.12 -4.47
N LYS A 16 12.86 -18.40 -4.21
CA LYS A 16 13.76 -19.33 -3.50
C LYS A 16 14.16 -18.86 -2.09
N SER A 17 13.34 -18.02 -1.45
CA SER A 17 13.53 -17.64 -0.04
C SER A 17 13.01 -18.72 0.92
N ILE A 18 12.11 -19.59 0.44
CA ILE A 18 11.61 -20.76 1.17
C ILE A 18 11.60 -21.99 0.25
N ASP A 19 11.92 -23.16 0.81
CA ASP A 19 11.97 -24.41 0.04
C ASP A 19 10.59 -25.05 -0.15
N LYS A 20 9.69 -24.88 0.83
CA LYS A 20 8.38 -25.53 0.83
C LYS A 20 7.31 -24.64 0.22
N PRO A 21 6.45 -25.17 -0.68
CA PRO A 21 5.38 -24.39 -1.25
C PRO A 21 4.31 -24.07 -0.20
N PRO A 22 3.81 -22.82 -0.16
CA PRO A 22 2.86 -22.35 0.85
C PRO A 22 1.40 -22.74 0.54
N LEU A 23 1.12 -24.04 0.44
CA LEU A 23 -0.18 -24.58 0.00
C LEU A 23 -1.33 -24.31 1.00
N ASN A 24 -1.03 -24.32 2.30
CA ASN A 24 -2.01 -24.14 3.38
C ASN A 24 -1.81 -22.80 4.11
N TYR A 25 -1.62 -21.72 3.36
CA TYR A 25 -1.38 -20.41 3.95
C TYR A 25 -2.60 -19.91 4.72
N THR A 26 -2.37 -19.47 5.95
CA THR A 26 -3.33 -18.74 6.78
C THR A 26 -2.64 -17.50 7.35
N HIS A 27 -3.40 -16.44 7.60
CA HIS A 27 -2.86 -15.26 8.27
C HIS A 27 -2.37 -15.65 9.67
N LYS A 28 -1.09 -15.42 9.93
CA LYS A 28 -0.44 -15.67 11.22
C LYS A 28 -0.85 -14.64 12.27
N TYR A 29 -1.12 -13.40 11.86
CA TYR A 29 -1.47 -12.30 12.76
C TYR A 29 -2.83 -11.70 12.39
N SER A 30 -3.58 -11.27 13.39
CA SER A 30 -4.93 -10.72 13.23
C SER A 30 -4.98 -9.42 12.40
N TRP A 31 -3.90 -8.64 12.41
CA TRP A 31 -3.80 -7.39 11.66
C TRP A 31 -3.37 -7.57 10.19
N GLN A 32 -3.05 -8.80 9.76
CA GLN A 32 -2.63 -9.04 8.38
C GLN A 32 -3.80 -8.82 7.42
N LYS A 33 -3.58 -7.92 6.46
CA LYS A 33 -4.52 -7.64 5.38
C LYS A 33 -4.41 -8.70 4.29
N ASN A 34 -5.52 -8.91 3.58
CA ASN A 34 -5.52 -9.71 2.35
C ASN A 34 -4.58 -9.08 1.30
N HIS A 35 -3.97 -9.93 0.49
CA HIS A 35 -3.12 -9.47 -0.60
C HIS A 35 -3.94 -8.76 -1.67
N GLU A 36 -3.49 -7.57 -2.06
CA GLU A 36 -3.99 -6.83 -3.20
C GLU A 36 -2.85 -6.58 -4.18
N GLN A 37 -3.16 -6.64 -5.48
CA GLN A 37 -2.21 -6.29 -6.54
C GLN A 37 -1.87 -4.80 -6.52
N ASN A 38 -0.77 -4.42 -7.17
CA ASN A 38 -0.44 -3.01 -7.30
C ASN A 38 -1.49 -2.29 -8.16
N LYS A 39 -1.97 -1.15 -7.65
CA LYS A 39 -2.98 -0.29 -8.29
C LYS A 39 -2.38 0.99 -8.89
N THR A 40 -1.05 1.11 -8.95
CA THR A 40 -0.41 2.26 -9.61
C THR A 40 -0.93 2.42 -11.04
N GLY A 41 -1.30 3.64 -11.43
CA GLY A 41 -1.81 3.94 -12.77
C GLY A 41 -3.26 3.55 -13.01
N THR A 42 -3.98 3.05 -12.00
CA THR A 42 -5.44 2.85 -12.05
C THR A 42 -6.17 3.91 -11.23
N GLU A 43 -7.51 3.94 -11.33
CA GLU A 43 -8.36 4.86 -10.57
C GLU A 43 -8.28 4.67 -9.05
N ASP A 44 -7.83 3.49 -8.60
CA ASP A 44 -7.67 3.14 -7.18
C ASP A 44 -6.21 3.22 -6.71
N ALA A 45 -5.37 4.00 -7.40
CA ALA A 45 -4.02 4.28 -6.96
C ALA A 45 -4.01 4.95 -5.58
N TYR A 46 -3.02 4.61 -4.76
CA TYR A 46 -2.81 5.27 -3.49
C TYR A 46 -2.25 6.68 -3.71
N TYR A 47 -2.85 7.66 -3.03
CA TYR A 47 -2.38 9.03 -2.97
C TYR A 47 -2.26 9.45 -1.49
N PRO A 48 -1.15 10.09 -1.08
CA PRO A 48 -1.04 10.72 0.23
C PRO A 48 -2.13 11.78 0.44
N ASP A 49 -2.51 12.04 1.68
CA ASP A 49 -3.56 13.01 2.01
C ASP A 49 -3.25 14.45 1.54
N SER A 50 -1.96 14.80 1.45
CA SER A 50 -1.52 16.09 0.91
C SER A 50 -1.57 16.18 -0.62
N TYR A 51 -1.88 15.09 -1.32
CA TYR A 51 -1.92 15.06 -2.77
C TYR A 51 -3.31 15.43 -3.31
N PRO A 52 -3.43 16.37 -4.27
CA PRO A 52 -4.73 16.88 -4.73
C PRO A 52 -5.70 15.83 -5.29
N LEU A 53 -5.20 14.73 -5.85
CA LEU A 53 -6.05 13.64 -6.37
C LEU A 53 -6.43 12.60 -5.29
N SER A 54 -6.04 12.82 -4.04
CA SER A 54 -6.43 11.93 -2.95
C SER A 54 -7.91 12.05 -2.64
N LYS A 55 -8.57 10.90 -2.40
CA LYS A 55 -9.97 10.85 -1.94
C LYS A 55 -10.15 11.52 -0.58
N SER A 56 -9.07 11.63 0.21
CA SER A 56 -9.01 12.26 1.53
C SER A 56 -8.27 13.60 1.51
N TYR A 57 -8.10 14.21 0.33
CA TYR A 57 -7.41 15.50 0.21
C TYR A 57 -8.04 16.55 1.12
N ASN A 58 -7.20 17.16 1.96
CA ASN A 58 -7.59 18.26 2.81
C ASN A 58 -6.46 19.29 2.83
N GLU A 59 -6.74 20.49 2.32
CA GLU A 59 -5.79 21.62 2.27
C GLU A 59 -5.25 21.98 3.65
N ASP A 60 -6.04 21.81 4.70
CA ASP A 60 -5.65 22.10 6.08
C ASP A 60 -4.62 21.10 6.65
N THR A 61 -4.44 19.94 6.01
CA THR A 61 -3.39 18.97 6.38
C THR A 61 -2.01 19.36 5.87
N ILE A 62 -1.94 20.31 4.92
CA ILE A 62 -0.70 20.99 4.55
C ILE A 62 -0.39 21.98 5.66
N LYS A 63 0.01 21.45 6.82
CA LYS A 63 0.44 22.25 7.96
C LYS A 63 1.65 23.06 7.53
N SER A 64 1.49 24.37 7.51
CA SER A 64 2.61 25.28 7.57
C SER A 64 3.33 25.05 8.89
N ASP A 65 4.64 24.78 8.86
CA ASP A 65 5.47 24.66 10.07
C ASP A 65 5.56 25.99 10.85
N TYR A 66 5.03 27.07 10.28
CA TYR A 66 5.12 28.43 10.82
C TYR A 66 3.82 29.22 10.60
N GLU A 67 3.48 30.10 11.54
CA GLU A 67 2.33 31.00 11.42
C GLU A 67 2.78 32.36 10.86
N SER A 68 2.19 32.78 9.74
CA SER A 68 2.48 34.08 9.15
C SER A 68 1.96 35.21 10.05
N TRP A 69 2.83 36.20 10.33
CA TRP A 69 2.43 37.40 11.08
C TRP A 69 1.43 38.24 10.27
N SER A 70 0.27 38.55 10.85
CA SER A 70 -0.73 39.46 10.27
C SER A 70 -0.74 40.80 11.03
N PRO A 71 -0.65 41.94 10.32
CA PRO A 71 -0.65 43.28 10.92
C PRO A 71 -2.02 43.70 11.47
#